data_AF-A0A072NIE6-F1
#
_entry.id   AF-A0A072NIE6-F1
#
_cell.length_a   1.000
_cell.length_b   1.000
_cell.length_c   1.000
_cell.angle_alpha   90.00
_cell.angle_beta   90.00
_cell.angle_gamma   90.00
#
_symmetry.space_group_name_H-M   'P 1'
#
loop_
_entity.id
_entity.type
_entity.pdbx_description
1 polymer ?
#
loop_
_entity_poly.entity_id
_entity_poly.type
_entity_poly.pdbx_seq_one_letter_code
_entity_poly.pdbx_strand_id
1 'polypeptide(L)'
;MKWPTYFFLLVTALFIFSGKAGAEEFRVTNENELQTVLKTAAENDAIKIKKGIYQGNFSVNKPLTIKGEKGVIIKGPNKGDVITINADDVAIEHLQIEGSGSQNAGIHVNGNRSSIKNTKIYDVFHGIVLKNSYGHQVDDNIITSYTDDTIVHKGHGIYLIEAPHSHIRNNIIFGTNDGVYLSYSNLSEISRNTVTNVRYGIHTMDSDDVIIHQNQLSKSRNGLMLMQSKRLSVKENYLFANTTIEGAGLFLFDTFDSQISMNIVKKNNKGMYLENGKRNEISFNEFDQNDKGMELAKGSEDNGIYLNNFLNNNQQVITDKENENLFNLEGFGNYWDDQRHLHLDRDEPTLQASIYSTRPVLLEEFNRQGTNNYAYKSGDVFYHLTTKEPYLQIFSGSPAVGLWNTIEQFVPIPSKQFIVDKNPIQTPVVIDTMIEQKVMKNDGENAVDLEKSGFFLVFMSISFLTLWYTRRMKNDA
;
A
#
# COMPACT_ATOMS: atom_id res chain seq x y z
N MET A 1 53.22 10.83 47.23
CA MET A 1 51.88 11.33 46.85
C MET A 1 50.83 10.39 47.42
N LYS A 2 50.06 10.84 48.42
CA LYS A 2 48.98 10.05 49.07
C LYS A 2 47.68 10.21 48.26
N TRP A 3 47.54 9.47 47.17
CA TRP A 3 46.36 9.49 46.30
C TRP A 3 45.79 8.09 45.97
N PRO A 4 45.40 7.22 46.94
CA PRO A 4 44.51 6.10 46.60
C PRO A 4 43.15 6.12 47.33
N THR A 5 43.01 6.83 48.46
CA THR A 5 41.80 6.72 49.31
C THR A 5 40.64 7.59 48.84
N TYR A 6 40.90 8.79 48.31
CA TYR A 6 39.85 9.70 47.83
C TYR A 6 39.23 9.26 46.49
N PHE A 7 40.01 8.59 45.62
CA PHE A 7 39.52 8.07 44.35
C PHE A 7 38.55 6.89 44.56
N PHE A 8 38.85 6.01 45.52
CA PHE A 8 37.98 4.88 45.85
C PHE A 8 36.66 5.33 46.48
N LEU A 9 36.71 6.35 47.35
CA LEU A 9 35.50 6.96 47.95
C LEU A 9 34.60 7.64 46.92
N LEU A 10 35.17 8.29 45.89
CA LEU A 10 34.41 8.93 44.81
C LEU A 10 33.70 7.92 43.90
N VAL A 11 34.35 6.78 43.61
CA VAL A 11 33.77 5.69 42.82
C VAL A 11 32.66 4.97 43.61
N THR A 12 32.82 4.76 44.91
CA THR A 12 31.71 4.23 45.74
C THR A 12 30.55 5.21 45.89
N ALA A 13 30.79 6.52 45.92
CA ALA A 13 29.72 7.52 45.97
C ALA A 13 28.91 7.58 44.65
N LEU A 14 29.55 7.34 43.50
CA LEU A 14 28.88 7.25 42.20
C LEU A 14 27.99 5.99 42.07
N PHE A 15 28.32 4.89 42.75
CA PHE A 15 27.46 3.69 42.83
C PHE A 15 26.33 3.81 43.87
N ILE A 16 26.42 4.73 44.83
CA ILE A 16 25.35 4.97 45.82
C ILE A 16 24.28 5.94 45.27
N PHE A 17 24.64 6.74 44.26
CA PHE A 17 23.72 7.64 43.54
C PHE A 17 23.17 7.07 42.22
N SER A 18 23.43 5.81 41.88
CA SER A 18 22.58 5.09 40.92
C SER A 18 21.23 4.81 41.59
N GLY A 19 20.42 5.87 41.69
CA GLY A 19 19.01 5.76 42.05
C GLY A 19 18.41 4.68 41.17
N LYS A 20 17.64 3.78 41.78
CA LYS A 20 16.92 2.73 41.07
C LYS A 20 16.06 3.39 39.98
N ALA A 21 16.57 3.46 38.76
CA ALA A 21 15.76 3.66 37.56
C ALA A 21 15.04 2.33 37.29
N GLY A 22 14.16 1.95 38.23
CA GLY A 22 13.23 0.86 38.04
C GLY A 22 11.96 1.50 37.52
N ALA A 23 11.71 1.40 36.22
CA ALA A 23 10.37 1.65 35.68
C ALA A 23 9.37 0.80 36.49
N GLU A 24 8.42 1.46 37.14
CA GLU A 24 7.39 0.78 37.92
C GLU A 24 6.30 0.25 36.97
N GLU A 25 5.76 -0.94 37.25
CA GLU A 25 4.61 -1.48 36.50
C GLU A 25 3.33 -1.27 37.33
N PHE A 26 2.48 -0.34 36.90
CA PHE A 26 1.14 -0.15 37.44
C PHE A 26 0.16 -1.14 36.83
N ARG A 27 -0.78 -1.63 37.63
CA ARG A 27 -1.89 -2.46 37.17
C ARG A 27 -3.20 -1.73 37.40
N VAL A 28 -3.97 -1.53 36.34
CA VAL A 28 -5.23 -0.79 36.39
C VAL A 28 -6.40 -1.70 35.99
N THR A 29 -7.52 -1.58 36.68
CA THR A 29 -8.70 -2.45 36.55
C THR A 29 -9.97 -1.71 36.13
N ASN A 30 -9.95 -0.37 36.15
CA ASN A 30 -11.05 0.49 35.73
C ASN A 30 -10.55 1.84 35.19
N GLU A 31 -11.45 2.60 34.57
CA GLU A 31 -11.19 3.90 33.93
C GLU A 31 -10.66 4.97 34.89
N ASN A 32 -11.14 5.00 36.14
CA ASN A 32 -10.70 5.99 37.13
C ASN A 32 -9.24 5.73 37.56
N GLU A 33 -8.88 4.46 37.75
CA GLU A 33 -7.49 4.05 38.00
C GLU A 33 -6.59 4.40 36.83
N LEU A 34 -7.00 4.09 35.60
CA LEU A 34 -6.24 4.43 34.40
C LEU A 34 -6.00 5.94 34.29
N GLN A 35 -7.05 6.76 34.48
CA GLN A 35 -6.93 8.21 34.44
C GLN A 35 -6.02 8.76 35.55
N THR A 36 -6.04 8.14 36.73
CA THR A 36 -5.19 8.53 37.87
C THR A 36 -3.73 8.18 37.57
N VAL A 37 -3.45 6.95 37.18
CA VAL A 37 -2.09 6.48 36.88
C VAL A 37 -1.47 7.25 35.72
N LEU A 38 -2.22 7.55 34.65
CA LEU A 38 -1.73 8.39 33.54
C LEU A 38 -1.28 9.80 33.98
N LYS A 39 -1.82 10.32 35.10
CA LYS A 39 -1.40 11.60 35.68
C LYS A 39 -0.21 11.44 36.62
N THR A 40 -0.22 10.40 37.46
CA THR A 40 0.72 10.25 38.58
C THR A 40 1.98 9.45 38.27
N ALA A 41 1.95 8.53 37.31
CA ALA A 41 3.11 7.71 36.92
C ALA A 41 4.33 8.58 36.57
N ALA A 42 5.53 8.08 36.88
CA ALA A 42 6.77 8.71 36.49
C ALA A 42 7.08 8.44 35.01
N GLU A 43 8.04 9.17 34.46
CA GLU A 43 8.49 8.95 33.09
C GLU A 43 9.11 7.57 32.95
N ASN A 44 8.82 6.91 31.84
CA ASN A 44 9.23 5.56 31.45
C ASN A 44 8.58 4.42 32.25
N ASP A 45 7.59 4.71 33.10
CA ASP A 45 6.80 3.67 33.76
C ASP A 45 5.93 2.88 32.78
N ALA A 46 5.53 1.67 33.21
CA ALA A 46 4.65 0.80 32.46
C ALA A 46 3.25 0.73 33.11
N ILE A 47 2.21 0.74 32.30
CA ILE A 47 0.81 0.60 32.71
C ILE A 47 0.26 -0.66 32.05
N LYS A 48 -0.04 -1.66 32.87
CA LYS A 48 -0.72 -2.88 32.45
C LYS A 48 -2.22 -2.77 32.71
N ILE A 49 -3.00 -2.74 31.64
CA ILE A 49 -4.46 -2.63 31.69
C ILE A 49 -5.05 -4.04 31.76
N LYS A 50 -5.82 -4.33 32.81
CA LYS A 50 -6.52 -5.61 32.98
C LYS A 50 -7.74 -5.69 32.07
N LYS A 51 -8.14 -6.91 31.69
CA LYS A 51 -9.32 -7.15 30.87
C LYS A 51 -10.55 -6.37 31.41
N GLY A 52 -11.17 -5.58 30.54
CA GLY A 52 -12.31 -4.73 30.91
C GLY A 52 -12.65 -3.72 29.82
N ILE A 53 -13.74 -2.99 30.02
CA ILE A 53 -14.14 -1.85 29.17
C ILE A 53 -13.86 -0.57 29.96
N TYR A 54 -13.05 0.31 29.39
CA TYR A 54 -12.63 1.57 29.98
C TYR A 54 -13.27 2.71 29.20
N GLN A 55 -14.22 3.41 29.82
CA GLN A 55 -14.98 4.46 29.15
C GLN A 55 -14.32 5.82 29.32
N GLY A 56 -14.24 6.59 28.24
CA GLY A 56 -13.79 7.99 28.26
C GLY A 56 -12.64 8.27 27.30
N ASN A 57 -12.12 9.49 27.40
CA ASN A 57 -10.96 9.95 26.63
C ASN A 57 -9.73 10.00 27.55
N PHE A 58 -8.61 9.51 27.03
CA PHE A 58 -7.37 9.38 27.80
C PHE A 58 -6.24 10.19 27.17
N SER A 59 -5.52 10.96 27.99
CA SER A 59 -4.36 11.74 27.54
C SER A 59 -3.09 11.22 28.18
N VAL A 60 -2.08 10.95 27.35
CA VAL A 60 -0.77 10.44 27.76
C VAL A 60 0.24 11.59 27.64
N ASN A 61 0.58 12.19 28.78
CA ASN A 61 1.41 13.41 28.86
C ASN A 61 2.84 13.16 29.34
N LYS A 62 3.22 11.89 29.51
CA LYS A 62 4.57 11.46 29.91
C LYS A 62 5.00 10.27 29.04
N PRO A 63 6.31 10.06 28.82
CA PRO A 63 6.82 8.86 28.16
C PRO A 63 6.40 7.64 28.98
N LEU A 64 5.52 6.79 28.44
CA LEU A 64 4.91 5.68 29.17
C LEU A 64 4.73 4.49 28.23
N THR A 65 4.83 3.29 28.77
CA THR A 65 4.42 2.06 28.05
C THR A 65 3.05 1.62 28.54
N ILE A 66 2.06 1.57 27.65
CA ILE A 66 0.67 1.19 27.96
C ILE A 66 0.35 -0.11 27.25
N LYS A 67 0.08 -1.17 28.02
CA LYS A 67 -0.13 -2.52 27.49
C LYS A 67 -1.45 -3.13 27.99
N GLY A 68 -2.31 -3.53 27.06
CA GLY A 68 -3.54 -4.24 27.37
C GLY A 68 -3.35 -5.74 27.56
N GLU A 69 -4.07 -6.33 28.51
CA GLU A 69 -4.36 -7.77 28.49
C GLU A 69 -5.43 -8.11 27.43
N LYS A 70 -5.51 -9.37 27.02
CA LYS A 70 -6.51 -9.82 26.05
C LYS A 70 -7.93 -9.47 26.52
N GLY A 71 -8.64 -8.68 25.72
CA GLY A 71 -10.01 -8.24 25.99
C GLY A 71 -10.13 -6.89 26.71
N VAL A 72 -9.06 -6.09 26.74
CA VAL A 72 -9.14 -4.66 27.07
C VAL A 72 -9.77 -3.88 25.92
N ILE A 73 -10.79 -3.09 26.21
CA ILE A 73 -11.44 -2.17 25.28
C ILE A 73 -11.41 -0.76 25.86
N ILE A 74 -10.84 0.20 25.14
CA ILE A 74 -10.94 1.64 25.42
C ILE A 74 -12.08 2.20 24.55
N LYS A 75 -13.16 2.62 25.19
CA LYS A 75 -14.39 3.08 24.52
C LYS A 75 -14.56 4.57 24.71
N GLY A 76 -14.36 5.32 23.64
CA GLY A 76 -14.64 6.76 23.59
C GLY A 76 -16.15 7.05 23.64
N PRO A 77 -16.53 8.30 23.97
CA PRO A 77 -17.90 8.75 24.13
C PRO A 77 -18.54 9.20 22.79
N ASN A 78 -17.97 8.82 21.64
CA ASN A 78 -18.31 9.35 20.31
C ASN A 78 -18.08 10.86 20.18
N LYS A 79 -17.09 11.39 20.91
CA LYS A 79 -16.71 12.81 20.90
C LYS A 79 -15.23 12.97 21.24
N GLY A 80 -14.49 13.72 20.41
CA GLY A 80 -13.05 13.89 20.59
C GLY A 80 -12.26 12.64 20.22
N ASP A 81 -10.93 12.74 20.36
CA ASP A 81 -10.05 11.60 20.17
C ASP A 81 -10.14 10.65 21.37
N VAL A 82 -10.05 9.33 21.15
CA VAL A 82 -10.18 8.34 22.24
C VAL A 82 -8.92 8.33 23.11
N ILE A 83 -7.75 8.26 22.47
CA ILE A 83 -6.45 8.42 23.13
C ILE A 83 -5.67 9.56 22.47
N THR A 84 -5.18 10.51 23.27
CA THR A 84 -4.26 11.57 22.82
C THR A 84 -2.88 11.37 23.44
N ILE A 85 -1.86 11.16 22.62
CA ILE A 85 -0.46 11.06 23.01
C ILE A 85 0.21 12.42 22.83
N ASN A 86 0.55 13.08 23.94
CA ASN A 86 1.22 14.39 23.92
C ASN A 86 2.72 14.31 24.21
N ALA A 87 3.17 13.26 24.89
CA ALA A 87 4.58 13.06 25.21
C ALA A 87 5.32 12.26 24.14
N ASP A 88 6.63 12.50 24.10
CA ASP A 88 7.57 11.70 23.34
C ASP A 88 7.69 10.27 23.89
N ASP A 89 8.15 9.34 23.05
CA ASP A 89 8.57 7.98 23.43
C ASP A 89 7.47 7.16 24.15
N VAL A 90 6.20 7.40 23.82
CA VAL A 90 5.06 6.62 24.32
C VAL A 90 4.89 5.34 23.50
N ALA A 91 4.69 4.22 24.20
CA ALA A 91 4.35 2.94 23.59
C ALA A 91 2.91 2.52 23.93
N ILE A 92 2.13 2.13 22.92
CA ILE A 92 0.78 1.55 23.07
C ILE A 92 0.78 0.16 22.45
N GLU A 93 0.35 -0.83 23.24
CA GLU A 93 0.30 -2.24 22.81
C GLU A 93 -0.99 -2.94 23.23
N HIS A 94 -1.49 -3.83 22.35
CA HIS A 94 -2.54 -4.81 22.67
C HIS A 94 -3.86 -4.20 23.19
N LEU A 95 -4.23 -3.02 22.70
CA LEU A 95 -5.52 -2.40 23.01
C LEU A 95 -6.55 -2.70 21.91
N GLN A 96 -7.80 -2.63 22.30
CA GLN A 96 -8.94 -2.50 21.41
C GLN A 96 -9.53 -1.11 21.62
N ILE A 97 -9.72 -0.30 20.57
CA ILE A 97 -10.12 1.11 20.65
C ILE A 97 -11.33 1.36 19.74
N GLU A 98 -12.36 2.03 20.27
CA GLU A 98 -13.59 2.38 19.56
C GLU A 98 -14.19 3.70 20.05
N GLY A 99 -15.14 4.26 19.28
CA GLY A 99 -16.00 5.35 19.74
C GLY A 99 -15.39 6.75 19.68
N SER A 100 -14.63 7.05 18.62
CA SER A 100 -14.12 8.41 18.39
C SER A 100 -15.24 9.38 18.01
N GLY A 101 -15.01 10.68 18.18
CA GLY A 101 -15.84 11.70 17.57
C GLY A 101 -15.80 11.69 16.03
N SER A 102 -16.73 12.43 15.43
CA SER A 102 -16.65 12.79 14.01
C SER A 102 -15.38 13.62 13.76
N GLN A 103 -14.64 13.31 12.70
CA GLN A 103 -13.34 13.95 12.39
C GLN A 103 -12.23 13.75 13.44
N ASN A 104 -12.44 12.86 14.42
CA ASN A 104 -11.46 12.53 15.46
C ASN A 104 -10.83 11.15 15.25
N ALA A 105 -9.73 10.90 15.96
CA ALA A 105 -8.98 9.66 15.88
C ALA A 105 -9.29 8.69 17.02
N GLY A 106 -9.09 7.39 16.77
CA GLY A 106 -8.88 6.41 17.82
C GLY A 106 -7.63 6.74 18.64
N ILE A 107 -6.51 7.02 17.95
CA ILE A 107 -5.28 7.50 18.57
C ILE A 107 -4.79 8.76 17.84
N HIS A 108 -4.65 9.86 18.57
CA HIS A 108 -4.03 11.09 18.08
C HIS A 108 -2.65 11.26 18.71
N VAL A 109 -1.63 11.54 17.92
CA VAL A 109 -0.25 11.67 18.39
C VAL A 109 0.30 13.06 18.04
N ASN A 110 0.72 13.78 19.09
CA ASN A 110 1.43 15.05 19.02
C ASN A 110 2.91 14.93 19.45
N GLY A 111 3.25 13.91 20.25
CA GLY A 111 4.62 13.69 20.74
C GLY A 111 5.44 12.79 19.82
N ASN A 112 6.76 12.94 19.82
CA ASN A 112 7.65 12.26 18.88
C ASN A 112 7.90 10.79 19.25
N ARG A 113 8.34 9.99 18.27
CA ARG A 113 8.86 8.63 18.46
C ARG A 113 7.89 7.67 19.15
N SER A 114 6.59 7.89 18.98
CA SER A 114 5.56 6.99 19.50
C SER A 114 5.61 5.63 18.82
N SER A 115 5.38 4.56 19.60
CA SER A 115 5.25 3.20 19.10
C SER A 115 3.83 2.67 19.34
N ILE A 116 3.09 2.36 18.28
CA ILE A 116 1.73 1.83 18.36
C ILE A 116 1.70 0.46 17.70
N LYS A 117 1.55 -0.58 18.51
CA LYS A 117 1.71 -1.97 18.05
C LYS A 117 0.56 -2.87 18.45
N ASN A 118 0.26 -3.86 17.62
CA ASN A 118 -0.68 -4.94 17.95
C ASN A 118 -2.05 -4.45 18.48
N THR A 119 -2.52 -3.30 18.00
CA THR A 119 -3.75 -2.65 18.46
C THR A 119 -4.87 -2.83 17.43
N LYS A 120 -6.09 -3.00 17.91
CA LYS A 120 -7.30 -3.10 17.09
C LYS A 120 -8.09 -1.80 17.22
N ILE A 121 -8.32 -1.12 16.11
CA ILE A 121 -9.01 0.17 16.07
C ILE A 121 -10.17 0.05 15.07
N TYR A 122 -11.39 0.23 15.55
CA TYR A 122 -12.61 0.03 14.75
C TYR A 122 -13.69 0.99 15.25
N ASP A 123 -14.69 1.26 14.42
CA ASP A 123 -15.78 2.19 14.75
C ASP A 123 -15.25 3.58 15.20
N VAL A 124 -14.30 4.08 14.42
CA VAL A 124 -13.70 5.41 14.57
C VAL A 124 -13.72 6.14 13.23
N PHE A 125 -13.62 7.47 13.27
CA PHE A 125 -13.49 8.27 12.06
C PHE A 125 -12.09 8.09 11.46
N HIS A 126 -11.04 8.57 12.13
CA HIS A 126 -9.64 8.25 11.83
C HIS A 126 -9.13 7.12 12.73
N GLY A 127 -8.31 6.20 12.22
CA GLY A 127 -7.67 5.18 13.05
C GLY A 127 -6.58 5.78 13.93
N ILE A 128 -5.45 6.11 13.31
CA ILE A 128 -4.28 6.73 13.94
C ILE A 128 -3.94 8.02 13.20
N VAL A 129 -3.81 9.13 13.92
CA VAL A 129 -3.34 10.41 13.39
C VAL A 129 -2.00 10.73 14.03
N LEU A 130 -0.97 10.90 13.20
CA LEU A 130 0.37 11.37 13.57
C LEU A 130 0.50 12.79 13.05
N LYS A 131 0.62 13.77 13.95
CA LYS A 131 0.58 15.18 13.57
C LYS A 131 1.76 15.94 14.15
N ASN A 132 2.44 16.71 13.30
CA ASN A 132 3.50 17.65 13.66
C ASN A 132 4.55 17.02 14.60
N SER A 133 4.91 15.77 14.33
CA SER A 133 5.76 14.91 15.18
C SER A 133 6.52 13.92 14.32
N TYR A 134 7.64 13.34 14.79
CA TYR A 134 8.50 12.52 13.92
C TYR A 134 8.87 11.17 14.52
N GLY A 135 9.33 10.24 13.67
CA GLY A 135 10.04 9.03 14.12
C GLY A 135 9.15 7.90 14.60
N HIS A 136 7.89 7.83 14.15
CA HIS A 136 6.90 6.90 14.68
C HIS A 136 7.08 5.46 14.20
N GLN A 137 6.64 4.49 15.00
CA GLN A 137 6.52 3.09 14.61
C GLN A 137 5.06 2.65 14.77
N VAL A 138 4.37 2.40 13.66
CA VAL A 138 2.98 1.91 13.65
C VAL A 138 2.97 0.53 13.02
N ASP A 139 3.04 -0.50 13.86
CA ASP A 139 3.28 -1.87 13.40
C ASP A 139 2.18 -2.85 13.83
N ASP A 140 1.83 -3.80 12.96
CA ASP A 140 0.98 -4.96 13.29
C ASP A 140 -0.41 -4.59 13.84
N ASN A 141 -0.99 -3.46 13.40
CA ASN A 141 -2.33 -3.02 13.83
C ASN A 141 -3.42 -3.49 12.87
N ILE A 142 -4.65 -3.61 13.37
CA ILE A 142 -5.84 -3.85 12.56
C ILE A 142 -6.74 -2.62 12.67
N ILE A 143 -7.01 -1.95 11.55
CA ILE A 143 -7.68 -0.67 11.52
C ILE A 143 -8.85 -0.69 10.53
N THR A 144 -10.03 -0.32 11.00
CA THR A 144 -11.20 -0.04 10.16
C THR A 144 -11.89 1.23 10.65
N SER A 145 -12.60 1.90 9.74
CA SER A 145 -13.52 2.97 10.13
C SER A 145 -14.88 2.34 10.51
N TYR A 146 -15.97 3.10 10.35
CA TYR A 146 -17.33 2.65 10.61
C TYR A 146 -17.71 1.43 9.76
N THR A 147 -18.33 0.45 10.43
CA THR A 147 -18.84 -0.78 9.80
C THR A 147 -20.20 -0.57 9.13
N ASP A 148 -20.85 0.57 9.35
CA ASP A 148 -22.09 0.95 8.68
C ASP A 148 -21.75 1.48 7.27
N ASP A 149 -22.09 0.69 6.25
CA ASP A 149 -21.86 1.03 4.85
C ASP A 149 -22.74 2.18 4.34
N THR A 150 -23.76 2.60 5.10
CA THR A 150 -24.53 3.81 4.77
C THR A 150 -23.75 5.10 5.04
N ILE A 151 -22.68 5.03 5.85
CA ILE A 151 -21.83 6.17 6.14
C ILE A 151 -20.83 6.38 5.00
N VAL A 152 -21.12 7.38 4.17
CA VAL A 152 -20.30 7.73 3.00
C VAL A 152 -19.01 8.46 3.40
N HIS A 153 -19.04 9.25 4.48
CA HIS A 153 -17.89 10.04 4.91
C HIS A 153 -17.14 9.33 6.03
N LYS A 154 -15.99 8.74 5.67
CA LYS A 154 -15.09 8.02 6.57
C LYS A 154 -13.76 8.77 6.69
N GLY A 155 -13.01 8.54 7.76
CA GLY A 155 -11.65 9.03 7.88
C GLY A 155 -10.62 8.02 7.37
N HIS A 156 -9.35 8.43 7.34
CA HIS A 156 -8.21 7.59 6.98
C HIS A 156 -7.85 6.58 8.07
N GLY A 157 -7.31 5.43 7.68
CA GLY A 157 -6.82 4.42 8.62
C GLY A 157 -5.62 4.93 9.42
N ILE A 158 -4.56 5.32 8.72
CA ILE A 158 -3.38 5.95 9.29
C ILE A 158 -3.13 7.26 8.55
N TYR A 159 -3.06 8.38 9.26
CA TYR A 159 -2.90 9.70 8.68
C TYR A 159 -1.67 10.40 9.27
N LEU A 160 -0.67 10.66 8.43
CA LEU A 160 0.55 11.38 8.75
C LEU A 160 0.42 12.81 8.21
N ILE A 161 0.53 13.78 9.11
CA ILE A 161 0.46 15.21 8.80
C ILE A 161 1.74 15.84 9.35
N GLU A 162 2.63 16.27 8.45
CA GLU A 162 3.94 16.81 8.83
C GLU A 162 4.69 15.84 9.77
N ALA A 163 4.65 14.54 9.45
CA ALA A 163 5.13 13.47 10.32
C ALA A 163 6.25 12.59 9.71
N PRO A 164 7.44 13.17 9.46
CA PRO A 164 8.52 12.49 8.76
C PRO A 164 9.17 11.38 9.58
N HIS A 165 10.01 10.58 8.93
CA HIS A 165 10.77 9.48 9.55
C HIS A 165 9.89 8.41 10.21
N SER A 166 8.69 8.19 9.68
CA SER A 166 7.73 7.25 10.23
C SER A 166 7.81 5.90 9.52
N HIS A 167 7.70 4.81 10.30
CA HIS A 167 7.63 3.45 9.80
C HIS A 167 6.23 2.89 10.04
N ILE A 168 5.52 2.58 8.95
CA ILE A 168 4.16 2.05 8.98
C ILE A 168 4.20 0.64 8.38
N ARG A 169 4.16 -0.40 9.23
CA ARG A 169 4.49 -1.75 8.79
C ARG A 169 3.49 -2.82 9.23
N ASN A 170 3.29 -3.81 8.37
CA ASN A 170 2.48 -5.01 8.69
C ASN A 170 1.03 -4.70 9.17
N ASN A 171 0.47 -3.53 8.86
CA ASN A 171 -0.89 -3.19 9.28
C ASN A 171 -1.92 -3.79 8.32
N ILE A 172 -3.08 -4.16 8.86
CA ILE A 172 -4.25 -4.58 8.09
C ILE A 172 -5.28 -3.46 8.17
N ILE A 173 -5.57 -2.82 7.03
CA ILE A 173 -6.44 -1.64 6.96
C ILE A 173 -7.57 -1.90 5.95
N PHE A 174 -8.82 -1.70 6.36
CA PHE A 174 -9.95 -1.90 5.47
C PHE A 174 -11.13 -1.00 5.81
N GLY A 175 -11.95 -0.67 4.81
CA GLY A 175 -13.19 0.08 5.01
C GLY A 175 -13.01 1.51 5.53
N THR A 176 -11.81 2.08 5.39
CA THR A 176 -11.49 3.49 5.66
C THR A 176 -11.62 4.32 4.37
N ASN A 177 -11.47 5.65 4.46
CA ASN A 177 -11.41 6.49 3.27
C ASN A 177 -10.11 6.25 2.48
N ASP A 178 -8.94 6.56 3.05
CA ASP A 178 -7.66 6.05 2.54
C ASP A 178 -7.05 5.11 3.58
N GLY A 179 -6.22 4.16 3.14
CA GLY A 179 -5.55 3.23 4.05
C GLY A 179 -4.48 3.94 4.87
N VAL A 180 -3.40 4.34 4.19
CA VAL A 180 -2.33 5.18 4.75
C VAL A 180 -2.22 6.46 3.93
N TYR A 181 -2.34 7.62 4.57
CA TYR A 181 -2.19 8.91 3.92
C TYR A 181 -1.03 9.69 4.55
N LEU A 182 -0.09 10.15 3.73
CA LEU A 182 1.04 10.99 4.09
C LEU A 182 0.90 12.36 3.45
N SER A 183 0.94 13.41 4.27
CA SER A 183 1.00 14.80 3.85
C SER A 183 2.22 15.47 4.48
N TYR A 184 3.13 16.03 3.66
CA TYR A 184 4.39 16.64 4.10
C TYR A 184 5.25 15.75 5.03
N SER A 185 5.26 14.44 4.76
CA SER A 185 5.82 13.44 5.69
C SER A 185 6.97 12.63 5.05
N ASN A 186 8.08 13.33 4.84
CA ASN A 186 9.25 12.81 4.12
C ASN A 186 9.99 11.67 4.85
N LEU A 187 10.89 10.99 4.14
CA LEU A 187 11.85 10.03 4.72
C LEU A 187 11.17 8.89 5.51
N SER A 188 9.96 8.52 5.08
CA SER A 188 9.13 7.51 5.73
C SER A 188 9.16 6.18 4.98
N GLU A 189 8.87 5.08 5.69
CA GLU A 189 8.80 3.74 5.13
C GLU A 189 7.40 3.15 5.34
N ILE A 190 6.72 2.80 4.25
CA ILE A 190 5.41 2.17 4.26
C ILE A 190 5.58 0.76 3.69
N SER A 191 5.58 -0.26 4.54
CA SER A 191 5.92 -1.62 4.09
C SER A 191 5.09 -2.76 4.65
N ARG A 192 4.87 -3.79 3.82
CA ARG A 192 4.15 -5.02 4.21
C ARG A 192 2.73 -4.81 4.75
N ASN A 193 2.09 -3.70 4.42
CA ASN A 193 0.71 -3.45 4.81
C ASN A 193 -0.25 -4.17 3.85
N THR A 194 -1.37 -4.62 4.38
CA THR A 194 -2.51 -5.14 3.60
C THR A 194 -3.64 -4.14 3.67
N VAL A 195 -3.96 -3.49 2.56
CA VAL A 195 -5.02 -2.49 2.47
C VAL A 195 -6.07 -2.93 1.47
N THR A 196 -7.35 -2.91 1.86
CA THR A 196 -8.43 -3.41 1.01
C THR A 196 -9.72 -2.62 1.16
N ASN A 197 -10.45 -2.43 0.05
CA ASN A 197 -11.75 -1.76 0.04
C ASN A 197 -11.71 -0.35 0.64
N VAL A 198 -10.83 0.48 0.06
CA VAL A 198 -10.68 1.90 0.41
C VAL A 198 -10.72 2.75 -0.87
N ARG A 199 -10.73 4.06 -0.74
CA ARG A 199 -10.51 4.98 -1.87
C ARG A 199 -9.07 4.80 -2.37
N TYR A 200 -8.07 5.19 -1.58
CA TYR A 200 -6.66 5.01 -1.94
C TYR A 200 -5.94 4.11 -0.93
N GLY A 201 -5.24 3.08 -1.40
CA GLY A 201 -4.53 2.14 -0.55
C GLY A 201 -3.43 2.84 0.27
N ILE A 202 -2.45 3.41 -0.43
CA ILE A 202 -1.46 4.34 0.14
C ILE A 202 -1.44 5.61 -0.70
N HIS A 203 -1.50 6.75 -0.03
CA HIS A 203 -1.59 8.07 -0.62
C HIS A 203 -0.43 8.92 -0.12
N THR A 204 0.37 9.49 -1.04
CA THR A 204 1.37 10.52 -0.72
C THR A 204 0.93 11.85 -1.31
N MET A 205 1.09 12.92 -0.54
CA MET A 205 0.88 14.31 -0.95
C MET A 205 2.06 15.14 -0.42
N ASP A 206 2.79 15.81 -1.31
CA ASP A 206 3.95 16.64 -0.94
C ASP A 206 4.96 15.90 -0.03
N SER A 207 5.19 14.60 -0.27
CA SER A 207 6.01 13.76 0.60
C SER A 207 7.15 13.09 -0.17
N ASP A 208 8.36 13.53 0.10
CA ASP A 208 9.58 13.15 -0.61
C ASP A 208 10.35 12.04 0.09
N ASP A 209 11.21 11.35 -0.68
CA ASP A 209 12.15 10.36 -0.14
C ASP A 209 11.44 9.24 0.64
N VAL A 210 10.24 8.84 0.18
CA VAL A 210 9.42 7.79 0.80
C VAL A 210 9.68 6.44 0.13
N ILE A 211 9.86 5.41 0.95
CA ILE A 211 9.99 4.02 0.50
C ILE A 211 8.65 3.32 0.71
N ILE A 212 8.05 2.84 -0.38
CA ILE A 212 6.77 2.13 -0.39
C ILE A 212 7.03 0.74 -0.94
N HIS A 213 7.08 -0.28 -0.08
CA HIS A 213 7.45 -1.61 -0.54
C HIS A 213 6.72 -2.78 0.09
N GLN A 214 6.58 -3.86 -0.66
CA GLN A 214 6.00 -5.11 -0.18
C GLN A 214 4.54 -5.00 0.30
N ASN A 215 3.78 -3.99 -0.13
CA ASN A 215 2.39 -3.81 0.28
C ASN A 215 1.43 -4.60 -0.64
N GLN A 216 0.30 -5.05 -0.07
CA GLN A 216 -0.79 -5.68 -0.80
C GLN A 216 -2.00 -4.75 -0.79
N LEU A 217 -2.36 -4.23 -1.98
CA LEU A 217 -3.35 -3.17 -2.12
C LEU A 217 -4.44 -3.63 -3.10
N SER A 218 -5.66 -3.86 -2.61
CA SER A 218 -6.69 -4.48 -3.43
C SER A 218 -8.07 -3.88 -3.30
N LYS A 219 -8.90 -4.09 -4.34
CA LYS A 219 -10.33 -3.70 -4.35
C LYS A 219 -10.58 -2.25 -3.96
N SER A 220 -9.63 -1.36 -4.29
CA SER A 220 -9.70 0.06 -3.95
C SER A 220 -9.95 0.88 -5.22
N ARG A 221 -10.23 2.18 -5.08
CA ARG A 221 -10.30 3.07 -6.26
C ARG A 221 -8.92 3.14 -6.92
N ASN A 222 -7.91 3.51 -6.13
CA ASN A 222 -6.50 3.37 -6.51
C ASN A 222 -5.76 2.49 -5.50
N GLY A 223 -4.83 1.66 -5.98
CA GLY A 223 -3.91 0.95 -5.11
C GLY A 223 -2.94 1.94 -4.45
N LEU A 224 -2.09 2.57 -5.27
CA LEU A 224 -1.25 3.69 -4.87
C LEU A 224 -1.73 5.00 -5.53
N MET A 225 -1.76 6.07 -4.74
CA MET A 225 -2.01 7.44 -5.19
C MET A 225 -0.81 8.30 -4.80
N LEU A 226 0.13 8.51 -5.72
CA LEU A 226 1.37 9.23 -5.47
C LEU A 226 1.25 10.62 -6.08
N MET A 227 1.14 11.65 -5.23
CA MET A 227 0.86 13.00 -5.67
C MET A 227 1.95 13.98 -5.21
N GLN A 228 2.41 14.81 -6.14
CA GLN A 228 3.24 15.99 -5.84
C GLN A 228 4.47 15.62 -5.00
N SER A 229 5.13 14.52 -5.36
CA SER A 229 6.17 13.89 -4.54
C SER A 229 7.38 13.55 -5.42
N LYS A 230 8.58 13.58 -4.84
CA LYS A 230 9.81 13.23 -5.57
C LYS A 230 10.71 12.27 -4.82
N ARG A 231 11.55 11.55 -5.57
CA ARG A 231 12.50 10.55 -5.05
C ARG A 231 11.80 9.42 -4.27
N LEU A 232 10.69 8.93 -4.81
CA LEU A 232 9.99 7.77 -4.24
C LEU A 232 10.69 6.48 -4.64
N SER A 233 10.69 5.50 -3.73
CA SER A 233 11.12 4.14 -4.03
C SER A 233 9.92 3.19 -3.87
N VAL A 234 9.28 2.85 -4.98
CA VAL A 234 8.04 2.05 -5.03
C VAL A 234 8.38 0.66 -5.53
N LYS A 235 8.54 -0.30 -4.61
CA LYS A 235 9.14 -1.60 -4.91
C LYS A 235 8.33 -2.79 -4.43
N GLU A 236 8.25 -3.87 -5.20
CA GLU A 236 7.69 -5.15 -4.72
C GLU A 236 6.24 -5.06 -4.20
N ASN A 237 5.43 -4.11 -4.68
CA ASN A 237 4.02 -4.02 -4.25
C ASN A 237 3.13 -4.88 -5.14
N TYR A 238 2.06 -5.43 -4.56
CA TYR A 238 1.03 -6.20 -5.26
C TYR A 238 -0.28 -5.40 -5.30
N LEU A 239 -0.65 -4.94 -6.48
CA LEU A 239 -1.79 -4.05 -6.70
C LEU A 239 -2.85 -4.76 -7.54
N PHE A 240 -3.92 -5.20 -6.88
CA PHE A 240 -4.85 -6.16 -7.45
C PHE A 240 -6.31 -5.69 -7.46
N ALA A 241 -6.95 -5.78 -8.61
CA ALA A 241 -8.39 -5.53 -8.75
C ALA A 241 -8.83 -4.15 -8.23
N ASN A 242 -8.06 -3.09 -8.51
CA ASN A 242 -8.47 -1.71 -8.30
C ASN A 242 -9.19 -1.22 -9.57
N THR A 243 -10.50 -1.47 -9.63
CA THR A 243 -11.27 -1.53 -10.89
C THR A 243 -12.29 -0.41 -11.08
N THR A 244 -12.26 0.66 -10.29
CA THR A 244 -13.11 1.82 -10.62
C THR A 244 -12.69 2.38 -11.98
N ILE A 245 -13.63 2.86 -12.80
CA ILE A 245 -13.37 3.32 -14.17
C ILE A 245 -12.32 4.45 -14.23
N GLU A 246 -12.26 5.27 -13.18
CA GLU A 246 -11.27 6.36 -13.05
C GLU A 246 -10.05 5.95 -12.20
N GLY A 247 -9.93 4.66 -11.89
CA GLY A 247 -8.95 4.12 -10.96
C GLY A 247 -7.74 3.48 -11.64
N ALA A 248 -6.65 3.37 -10.89
CA ALA A 248 -5.44 2.70 -11.31
C ALA A 248 -4.85 1.81 -10.20
N GLY A 249 -4.08 0.80 -10.58
CA GLY A 249 -3.18 0.15 -9.63
C GLY A 249 -2.20 1.18 -9.08
N LEU A 250 -1.42 1.79 -9.97
CA LEU A 250 -0.45 2.84 -9.70
C LEU A 250 -0.93 4.17 -10.31
N PHE A 251 -1.36 5.12 -9.49
CA PHE A 251 -1.70 6.47 -9.94
C PHE A 251 -0.61 7.44 -9.51
N LEU A 252 0.07 8.07 -10.47
CA LEU A 252 1.15 9.03 -10.25
C LEU A 252 0.75 10.37 -10.86
N PHE A 253 0.78 11.43 -10.05
CA PHE A 253 0.48 12.80 -10.47
C PHE A 253 1.57 13.72 -9.93
N ASP A 254 2.18 14.55 -10.78
CA ASP A 254 3.30 15.43 -10.38
C ASP A 254 4.39 14.64 -9.61
N THR A 255 4.78 13.48 -10.14
CA THR A 255 5.77 12.60 -9.51
C THR A 255 7.09 12.66 -10.26
N PHE A 256 8.19 12.89 -9.54
CA PHE A 256 9.49 13.14 -10.16
C PHE A 256 10.63 12.31 -9.58
N ASP A 257 11.66 12.04 -10.38
CA ASP A 257 12.93 11.47 -9.92
C ASP A 257 12.77 10.17 -9.11
N SER A 258 11.74 9.37 -9.43
CA SER A 258 11.32 8.22 -8.62
C SER A 258 11.62 6.88 -9.29
N GLN A 259 11.82 5.85 -8.48
CA GLN A 259 12.04 4.48 -8.93
C GLN A 259 10.80 3.63 -8.64
N ILE A 260 10.17 3.11 -9.69
CA ILE A 260 9.02 2.20 -9.61
C ILE A 260 9.45 0.86 -10.21
N SER A 261 9.67 -0.14 -9.37
CA SER A 261 10.19 -1.42 -9.86
C SER A 261 9.68 -2.65 -9.13
N MET A 262 9.71 -3.81 -9.79
CA MET A 262 9.32 -5.09 -9.19
C MET A 262 7.88 -5.13 -8.65
N ASN A 263 7.00 -4.23 -9.10
CA ASN A 263 5.60 -4.24 -8.70
C ASN A 263 4.80 -5.17 -9.62
N ILE A 264 3.86 -5.90 -9.03
CA ILE A 264 2.89 -6.70 -9.77
C ILE A 264 1.56 -5.96 -9.76
N VAL A 265 1.11 -5.56 -10.94
CA VAL A 265 -0.03 -4.70 -11.16
C VAL A 265 -1.07 -5.45 -12.00
N LYS A 266 -2.07 -6.01 -11.33
CA LYS A 266 -2.92 -7.04 -11.90
C LYS A 266 -4.42 -6.77 -11.83
N LYS A 267 -5.15 -7.00 -12.92
CA LYS A 267 -6.62 -6.86 -13.00
C LYS A 267 -7.15 -5.48 -12.64
N ASN A 268 -6.40 -4.41 -12.90
CA ASN A 268 -6.86 -3.04 -12.67
C ASN A 268 -7.50 -2.46 -13.95
N ASN A 269 -8.28 -1.37 -13.83
CA ASN A 269 -8.73 -0.66 -15.03
C ASN A 269 -7.52 -0.04 -15.75
N LYS A 270 -6.73 0.76 -15.04
CA LYS A 270 -5.39 1.17 -15.49
C LYS A 270 -4.36 0.49 -14.61
N GLY A 271 -3.35 -0.14 -15.18
CA GLY A 271 -2.22 -0.68 -14.42
C GLY A 271 -1.46 0.48 -13.80
N MET A 272 -0.86 1.33 -14.65
CA MET A 272 -0.29 2.61 -14.26
C MET A 272 -0.95 3.77 -14.99
N TYR A 273 -1.23 4.85 -14.27
CA TYR A 273 -1.56 6.16 -14.82
C TYR A 273 -0.51 7.17 -14.35
N LEU A 274 0.17 7.83 -15.29
CA LEU A 274 1.19 8.84 -15.00
C LEU A 274 0.78 10.16 -15.66
N GLU A 275 0.63 11.21 -14.86
CA GLU A 275 0.34 12.57 -15.33
C GLU A 275 1.36 13.56 -14.79
N ASN A 276 1.87 14.41 -15.69
CA ASN A 276 2.89 15.42 -15.39
C ASN A 276 4.11 14.89 -14.61
N GLY A 277 4.47 13.62 -14.81
CA GLY A 277 5.60 12.99 -14.14
C GLY A 277 6.87 12.97 -14.99
N LYS A 278 8.03 13.26 -14.39
CA LYS A 278 9.30 13.35 -15.14
C LYS A 278 10.47 12.71 -14.43
N ARG A 279 11.43 12.20 -15.21
CA ARG A 279 12.66 11.56 -14.70
C ARG A 279 12.39 10.38 -13.78
N ASN A 280 11.28 9.67 -14.01
CA ASN A 280 11.00 8.43 -13.29
C ASN A 280 11.59 7.24 -14.04
N GLU A 281 12.05 6.27 -13.26
CA GLU A 281 12.53 4.98 -13.74
C GLU A 281 11.47 3.92 -13.42
N ILE A 282 10.89 3.33 -14.45
CA ILE A 282 9.84 2.32 -14.38
C ILE A 282 10.40 1.04 -14.99
N SER A 283 10.82 0.11 -14.15
CA SER A 283 11.53 -1.08 -14.61
C SER A 283 11.19 -2.34 -13.81
N PHE A 284 11.29 -3.52 -14.42
CA PHE A 284 10.99 -4.80 -13.75
C PHE A 284 9.58 -4.91 -13.16
N ASN A 285 8.58 -4.19 -13.69
CA ASN A 285 7.19 -4.33 -13.24
C ASN A 285 6.44 -5.32 -14.13
N GLU A 286 5.45 -5.99 -13.55
CA GLU A 286 4.50 -6.82 -14.27
C GLU A 286 3.14 -6.13 -14.34
N PHE A 287 2.72 -5.75 -15.54
CA PHE A 287 1.39 -5.24 -15.84
C PHE A 287 0.58 -6.36 -16.49
N ASP A 288 -0.21 -7.08 -15.68
CA ASP A 288 -0.94 -8.27 -16.12
C ASP A 288 -2.47 -8.10 -16.06
N GLN A 289 -3.18 -8.46 -17.12
CA GLN A 289 -4.66 -8.49 -17.15
C GLN A 289 -5.33 -7.15 -16.83
N ASN A 290 -4.70 -6.01 -17.11
CA ASN A 290 -5.31 -4.70 -16.94
C ASN A 290 -6.09 -4.31 -18.21
N ASP A 291 -7.10 -3.44 -18.08
CA ASP A 291 -7.76 -2.90 -19.28
C ASP A 291 -6.77 -2.03 -20.08
N LYS A 292 -5.99 -1.20 -19.38
CA LYS A 292 -4.79 -0.55 -19.92
C LYS A 292 -3.59 -0.89 -19.04
N GLY A 293 -2.50 -1.40 -19.60
CA GLY A 293 -1.28 -1.67 -18.84
C GLY A 293 -0.68 -0.38 -18.29
N MET A 294 -0.48 0.63 -19.14
CA MET A 294 0.01 1.95 -18.74
C MET A 294 -0.60 3.09 -19.58
N GLU A 295 -0.92 4.20 -18.93
CA GLU A 295 -1.42 5.42 -19.57
C GLU A 295 -0.53 6.60 -19.17
N LEU A 296 0.21 7.13 -20.15
CA LEU A 296 1.04 8.31 -20.01
C LEU A 296 0.22 9.53 -20.43
N ALA A 297 -0.39 10.19 -19.46
CA ALA A 297 -1.14 11.41 -19.67
C ALA A 297 -0.22 12.61 -19.92
N LYS A 298 -0.83 13.77 -20.19
CA LYS A 298 -0.13 15.00 -20.60
C LYS A 298 1.00 15.38 -19.64
N GLY A 299 2.13 15.80 -20.22
CA GLY A 299 3.28 16.33 -19.49
C GLY A 299 4.17 15.26 -18.85
N SER A 300 3.94 13.99 -19.18
CA SER A 300 4.72 12.87 -18.69
C SER A 300 5.88 12.60 -19.64
N GLU A 301 7.04 13.20 -19.34
CA GLU A 301 8.20 13.29 -20.24
C GLU A 301 9.47 12.87 -19.51
N ASP A 302 10.50 12.46 -20.25
CA ASP A 302 11.83 12.11 -19.72
C ASP A 302 11.77 10.97 -18.69
N ASN A 303 10.84 10.02 -18.87
CA ASN A 303 10.78 8.80 -18.06
C ASN A 303 11.45 7.64 -18.79
N GLY A 304 12.16 6.79 -18.04
CA GLY A 304 12.73 5.53 -18.53
C GLY A 304 11.80 4.37 -18.21
N ILE A 305 11.28 3.71 -19.24
CA ILE A 305 10.33 2.60 -19.15
C ILE A 305 10.93 1.40 -19.87
N TYR A 306 11.56 0.48 -19.14
CA TYR A 306 12.31 -0.63 -19.74
C TYR A 306 12.29 -1.85 -18.83
N LEU A 307 12.49 -3.05 -19.38
CA LEU A 307 12.51 -4.31 -18.63
C LEU A 307 11.21 -4.59 -17.86
N ASN A 308 10.07 -4.07 -18.32
CA ASN A 308 8.75 -4.42 -17.77
C ASN A 308 8.09 -5.53 -18.60
N ASN A 309 7.20 -6.28 -17.96
CA ASN A 309 6.35 -7.27 -18.61
C ASN A 309 4.94 -6.70 -18.81
N PHE A 310 4.52 -6.50 -20.04
CA PHE A 310 3.14 -6.15 -20.39
C PHE A 310 2.43 -7.40 -20.91
N LEU A 311 1.54 -7.94 -20.08
CA LEU A 311 0.92 -9.25 -20.26
C LEU A 311 -0.61 -9.12 -20.23
N ASN A 312 -1.29 -9.75 -21.19
CA ASN A 312 -2.73 -9.94 -21.24
C ASN A 312 -3.55 -8.65 -21.02
N ASN A 313 -3.00 -7.48 -21.34
CA ASN A 313 -3.74 -6.22 -21.21
C ASN A 313 -4.59 -6.00 -22.46
N ASN A 314 -5.77 -5.38 -22.33
CA ASN A 314 -6.58 -5.05 -23.51
C ASN A 314 -5.88 -3.99 -24.38
N GLN A 315 -5.14 -3.08 -23.73
CA GLN A 315 -4.23 -2.10 -24.31
C GLN A 315 -2.93 -2.13 -23.51
N GLN A 316 -1.77 -2.32 -24.15
CA GLN A 316 -0.50 -2.36 -23.42
C GLN A 316 -0.15 -1.00 -22.84
N VAL A 317 0.04 0.00 -23.70
CA VAL A 317 0.39 1.36 -23.30
C VAL A 317 -0.25 2.36 -24.25
N ILE A 318 -0.70 3.48 -23.71
CA ILE A 318 -1.14 4.65 -24.47
C ILE A 318 -0.41 5.90 -23.97
N THR A 319 -0.19 6.87 -24.85
CA THR A 319 0.47 8.13 -24.50
C THR A 319 -0.18 9.35 -25.14
N ASP A 320 -0.15 10.47 -24.43
CA ASP A 320 -0.37 11.78 -25.05
C ASP A 320 0.71 12.06 -26.10
N LYS A 321 0.33 12.79 -27.15
CA LYS A 321 1.15 13.04 -28.36
C LYS A 321 2.39 13.93 -28.12
N GLU A 322 2.40 14.70 -27.04
CA GLU A 322 3.51 15.61 -26.73
C GLU A 322 4.53 14.97 -25.77
N ASN A 323 4.24 13.78 -25.24
CA ASN A 323 5.12 13.09 -24.32
C ASN A 323 6.32 12.48 -25.06
N GLU A 324 7.52 12.65 -24.51
CA GLU A 324 8.75 12.01 -24.96
C GLU A 324 9.32 11.15 -23.84
N ASN A 325 9.35 9.83 -24.01
CA ASN A 325 9.86 8.87 -23.01
C ASN A 325 10.75 7.81 -23.65
N LEU A 326 11.63 7.23 -22.84
CA LEU A 326 12.57 6.21 -23.29
C LEU A 326 12.02 4.82 -22.98
N PHE A 327 11.66 4.05 -24.01
CA PHE A 327 11.12 2.69 -23.85
C PHE A 327 12.16 1.56 -23.88
N ASN A 328 13.45 1.89 -23.96
CA ASN A 328 14.55 0.95 -23.90
C ASN A 328 15.81 1.65 -23.39
N LEU A 329 16.61 0.95 -22.58
CA LEU A 329 17.86 1.47 -22.06
C LEU A 329 18.99 0.49 -22.36
N GLU A 330 20.11 1.00 -22.89
CA GLU A 330 21.32 0.20 -23.19
C GLU A 330 21.06 -1.07 -24.01
N GLY A 331 20.10 -1.02 -24.94
CA GLY A 331 19.74 -2.18 -25.78
C GLY A 331 18.70 -3.11 -25.16
N PHE A 332 18.14 -2.78 -24.01
CA PHE A 332 17.09 -3.57 -23.36
C PHE A 332 15.78 -2.78 -23.26
N GLY A 333 14.75 -3.28 -23.95
CA GLY A 333 13.38 -2.77 -23.94
C GLY A 333 12.48 -3.51 -22.97
N ASN A 334 11.18 -3.49 -23.24
CA ASN A 334 10.15 -4.18 -22.48
C ASN A 334 9.71 -5.46 -23.20
N TYR A 335 9.06 -6.35 -22.46
CA TYR A 335 8.37 -7.51 -23.01
C TYR A 335 6.92 -7.14 -23.31
N TRP A 336 6.48 -7.44 -24.53
CA TRP A 336 5.15 -7.14 -25.05
C TRP A 336 4.51 -8.43 -25.56
N ASP A 337 3.47 -8.95 -24.90
CA ASP A 337 2.88 -10.23 -25.29
C ASP A 337 2.03 -10.18 -26.58
N ASP A 338 1.72 -8.98 -27.07
CA ASP A 338 1.07 -8.71 -28.35
C ASP A 338 2.08 -8.44 -29.49
N GLN A 339 3.38 -8.46 -29.20
CA GLN A 339 4.41 -8.44 -30.24
C GLN A 339 4.50 -9.80 -30.91
N ARG A 340 4.17 -9.84 -32.20
CA ARG A 340 4.33 -11.07 -32.98
C ARG A 340 5.78 -11.26 -33.41
N HIS A 341 6.37 -12.39 -33.04
CA HIS A 341 7.70 -12.77 -33.53
C HIS A 341 7.59 -13.22 -34.99
N LEU A 342 8.24 -12.48 -35.89
CA LEU A 342 8.46 -12.90 -37.27
C LEU A 342 9.88 -13.48 -37.34
N HIS A 343 9.99 -14.81 -37.24
CA HIS A 343 11.25 -15.52 -37.43
C HIS A 343 11.63 -15.48 -38.92
N LEU A 344 12.46 -14.51 -39.31
CA LEU A 344 12.96 -14.39 -40.68
C LEU A 344 14.25 -15.21 -40.90
N ASP A 345 14.96 -15.58 -39.82
CA ASP A 345 16.09 -16.50 -39.86
C ASP A 345 15.70 -17.85 -39.24
N ARG A 346 15.85 -18.94 -40.00
CA ARG A 346 15.50 -20.31 -39.60
C ARG A 346 16.54 -20.99 -38.70
N ASP A 347 17.63 -20.30 -38.34
CA ASP A 347 18.82 -20.93 -37.76
C ASP A 347 19.14 -20.50 -36.31
N GLU A 348 18.32 -19.66 -35.67
CA GLU A 348 18.44 -19.37 -34.23
C GLU A 348 17.57 -20.36 -33.41
N PRO A 349 18.14 -21.18 -32.51
CA PRO A 349 17.36 -22.12 -31.72
C PRO A 349 16.40 -21.38 -30.78
N THR A 350 15.10 -21.62 -30.92
CA THR A 350 14.10 -21.14 -29.98
C THR A 350 14.29 -21.79 -28.61
N LEU A 351 14.85 -21.05 -27.66
CA LEU A 351 14.73 -21.38 -26.25
C LEU A 351 13.34 -20.93 -25.79
N GLN A 352 12.36 -21.80 -26.05
CA GLN A 352 11.04 -21.70 -25.45
C GLN A 352 11.18 -22.00 -23.95
N ALA A 353 11.55 -20.99 -23.18
CA ALA A 353 11.67 -21.11 -21.74
C ALA A 353 10.28 -21.44 -21.17
N SER A 354 10.18 -22.62 -20.55
CA SER A 354 8.96 -23.07 -19.89
C SER A 354 8.53 -22.05 -18.85
N ILE A 355 7.25 -21.73 -18.85
CA ILE A 355 6.55 -20.70 -18.05
C ILE A 355 6.58 -20.97 -16.52
N TYR A 356 7.45 -21.85 -16.00
CA TYR A 356 7.50 -22.23 -14.58
C TYR A 356 8.91 -22.55 -14.05
N SER A 357 9.98 -21.99 -14.62
CA SER A 357 11.34 -22.20 -14.08
C SER A 357 11.58 -21.33 -12.84
N THR A 358 11.73 -21.96 -11.67
CA THR A 358 12.05 -21.35 -10.37
C THR A 358 13.53 -20.97 -10.21
N ARG A 359 14.27 -20.75 -11.31
CA ARG A 359 15.68 -20.37 -11.25
C ARG A 359 15.88 -18.91 -11.66
N PRO A 360 16.62 -18.11 -10.87
CA PRO A 360 17.02 -16.77 -11.30
C PRO A 360 17.87 -16.88 -12.57
N VAL A 361 17.44 -16.21 -13.64
CA VAL A 361 18.17 -16.11 -14.91
C VAL A 361 19.42 -15.28 -14.67
N LEU A 362 20.60 -15.85 -14.93
CA LEU A 362 21.88 -15.12 -14.81
C LEU A 362 21.98 -14.06 -15.92
N LEU A 363 22.68 -12.95 -15.67
CA LEU A 363 22.92 -11.89 -16.67
C LEU A 363 23.49 -12.42 -18.01
N GLU A 364 24.28 -13.50 -17.96
CA GLU A 364 24.81 -14.17 -19.16
C GLU A 364 23.73 -14.91 -19.97
N GLU A 365 22.67 -15.41 -19.34
CA GLU A 365 21.53 -16.03 -20.01
C GLU A 365 20.59 -14.97 -20.59
N PHE A 366 20.41 -13.83 -19.92
CA PHE A 366 19.65 -12.69 -20.43
C PHE A 366 20.27 -12.12 -21.72
N ASN A 367 21.61 -12.02 -21.78
CA ASN A 367 22.33 -11.62 -23.00
C ASN A 367 22.19 -12.62 -24.16
N ARG A 368 21.78 -13.88 -23.90
CA ARG A 368 21.51 -14.88 -24.94
C ARG A 368 20.05 -14.87 -25.43
N GLN A 369 19.13 -14.20 -24.74
CA GLN A 369 17.71 -14.23 -25.06
C GLN A 369 17.30 -13.37 -26.26
N GLY A 370 18.25 -12.64 -26.87
CA GLY A 370 18.04 -11.91 -28.10
C GLY A 370 17.10 -10.70 -27.94
N THR A 371 17.56 -9.53 -28.35
CA THR A 371 16.64 -8.44 -28.68
C THR A 371 15.87 -8.82 -29.93
N ASN A 372 14.57 -8.51 -30.02
CA ASN A 372 13.84 -8.69 -31.28
C ASN A 372 14.50 -7.86 -32.40
N ASN A 373 14.55 -8.41 -33.62
CA ASN A 373 15.17 -7.74 -34.79
C ASN A 373 14.39 -6.50 -35.28
N TYR A 374 13.23 -6.21 -34.70
CA TYR A 374 12.36 -5.10 -35.06
C TYR A 374 11.81 -4.40 -33.83
N ALA A 375 11.70 -3.07 -33.93
CA ALA A 375 11.10 -2.24 -32.89
C ALA A 375 9.63 -2.58 -32.66
N TYR A 376 9.19 -2.60 -31.41
CA TYR A 376 7.78 -2.64 -31.06
C TYR A 376 7.17 -1.25 -31.25
N LYS A 377 5.92 -1.21 -31.72
CA LYS A 377 5.10 -0.01 -31.80
C LYS A 377 3.76 -0.27 -31.15
N SER A 378 3.28 0.65 -30.31
CA SER A 378 1.90 0.59 -29.82
C SER A 378 0.93 0.64 -31.01
N GLY A 379 -0.02 -0.29 -31.07
CA GLY A 379 -1.04 -0.30 -32.12
C GLY A 379 -2.12 0.76 -31.86
N ASP A 380 -1.85 2.03 -32.12
CA ASP A 380 -2.70 3.14 -31.66
C ASP A 380 -3.87 3.53 -32.59
N VAL A 381 -3.92 3.19 -33.88
CA VAL A 381 -4.95 3.81 -34.75
C VAL A 381 -6.34 3.31 -34.37
N PHE A 382 -6.51 2.00 -34.16
CA PHE A 382 -7.80 1.46 -33.74
C PHE A 382 -8.23 2.07 -32.41
N TYR A 383 -7.33 2.18 -31.44
CA TYR A 383 -7.65 2.75 -30.14
C TYR A 383 -7.94 4.26 -30.23
N HIS A 384 -7.25 5.00 -31.10
CA HIS A 384 -7.61 6.39 -31.39
C HIS A 384 -9.03 6.50 -31.96
N LEU A 385 -9.44 5.58 -32.84
CA LEU A 385 -10.82 5.53 -33.31
C LEU A 385 -11.80 5.31 -32.15
N THR A 386 -11.47 4.46 -31.18
CA THR A 386 -12.33 4.26 -30.00
C THR A 386 -12.50 5.51 -29.13
N THR A 387 -11.53 6.44 -29.14
CA THR A 387 -11.67 7.72 -28.41
C THR A 387 -12.70 8.66 -29.05
N LYS A 388 -12.86 8.58 -30.38
CA LYS A 388 -13.84 9.36 -31.14
C LYS A 388 -15.20 8.67 -31.21
N GLU A 389 -15.17 7.34 -31.30
CA GLU A 389 -16.36 6.48 -31.43
C GLU A 389 -16.32 5.37 -30.36
N PRO A 390 -16.81 5.64 -29.13
CA PRO A 390 -16.72 4.71 -28.00
C PRO A 390 -17.33 3.32 -28.28
N TYR A 391 -18.33 3.24 -29.16
CA TYR A 391 -18.95 1.97 -29.56
C TYR A 391 -17.97 0.98 -30.20
N LEU A 392 -16.87 1.47 -30.79
CA LEU A 392 -15.84 0.60 -31.37
C LEU A 392 -15.13 -0.27 -30.33
N GLN A 393 -15.22 0.08 -29.03
CA GLN A 393 -14.66 -0.75 -27.95
C GLN A 393 -15.23 -2.17 -27.92
N ILE A 394 -16.42 -2.43 -28.51
CA ILE A 394 -16.97 -3.79 -28.64
C ILE A 394 -16.08 -4.72 -29.47
N PHE A 395 -15.25 -4.17 -30.35
CA PHE A 395 -14.32 -4.93 -31.18
C PHE A 395 -12.93 -5.07 -30.54
N SER A 396 -12.69 -4.46 -29.37
CA SER A 396 -11.44 -4.62 -28.62
C SER A 396 -11.17 -6.09 -28.32
N GLY A 397 -9.94 -6.54 -28.55
CA GLY A 397 -9.55 -7.95 -28.40
C GLY A 397 -10.07 -8.89 -29.49
N SER A 398 -10.81 -8.39 -30.49
CA SER A 398 -11.21 -9.23 -31.63
C SER A 398 -10.02 -9.62 -32.50
N PRO A 399 -10.06 -10.77 -33.19
CA PRO A 399 -9.00 -11.16 -34.13
C PRO A 399 -8.70 -10.13 -35.22
N ALA A 400 -9.72 -9.35 -35.63
CA ALA A 400 -9.57 -8.29 -36.62
C ALA A 400 -8.72 -7.12 -36.08
N VAL A 401 -8.98 -6.68 -34.85
CA VAL A 401 -8.17 -5.64 -34.18
C VAL A 401 -6.77 -6.16 -33.91
N GLY A 402 -6.61 -7.41 -33.48
CA GLY A 402 -5.29 -8.02 -33.30
C GLY A 402 -4.47 -8.07 -34.60
N LEU A 403 -5.10 -8.41 -35.73
CA LEU A 403 -4.45 -8.35 -37.04
C LEU A 403 -4.08 -6.93 -37.43
N TRP A 404 -4.98 -5.97 -37.22
CA TRP A 404 -4.74 -4.57 -37.50
C TRP A 404 -3.53 -4.03 -36.72
N ASN A 405 -3.51 -4.22 -35.39
CA ASN A 405 -2.39 -3.83 -34.52
C ASN A 405 -1.07 -4.49 -34.97
N THR A 406 -1.13 -5.76 -35.40
CA THR A 406 0.06 -6.44 -35.98
C THR A 406 0.58 -5.71 -37.21
N ILE A 407 -0.30 -5.31 -38.13
CA ILE A 407 0.09 -4.58 -39.35
C ILE A 407 0.76 -3.24 -38.99
N GLU A 408 0.24 -2.52 -38.00
CA GLU A 408 0.79 -1.23 -37.56
C GLU A 408 2.23 -1.33 -37.04
N GLN A 409 2.60 -2.46 -36.43
CA GLN A 409 3.98 -2.68 -36.00
C GLN A 409 4.95 -2.65 -37.20
N PHE A 410 4.55 -3.21 -38.35
CA PHE A 410 5.39 -3.31 -39.55
C PHE A 410 5.27 -2.13 -40.52
N VAL A 411 4.13 -1.41 -40.51
CA VAL A 411 3.89 -0.30 -41.42
C VAL A 411 4.45 1.01 -40.84
N PRO A 412 5.12 1.86 -41.65
CA PRO A 412 5.49 3.20 -41.23
C PRO A 412 4.26 4.11 -41.26
N ILE A 413 3.42 4.01 -40.23
CA ILE A 413 2.34 4.98 -40.02
C ILE A 413 2.97 6.17 -39.27
N PRO A 414 2.92 7.41 -39.82
CA PRO A 414 3.38 8.58 -39.10
C PRO A 414 2.36 8.93 -37.99
N SER A 415 2.73 8.73 -36.73
CA SER A 415 2.01 9.30 -35.58
C SER A 415 2.99 9.66 -34.48
N LYS A 416 2.78 10.82 -33.85
CA LYS A 416 3.49 11.22 -32.62
C LYS A 416 2.96 10.50 -31.38
N GLN A 417 1.86 9.77 -31.51
CA GLN A 417 1.27 9.00 -30.42
C GLN A 417 1.85 7.58 -30.33
N PHE A 418 2.59 7.12 -31.35
CA PHE A 418 3.21 5.81 -31.30
C PHE A 418 4.33 5.77 -30.27
N ILE A 419 4.20 4.85 -29.34
CA ILE A 419 5.29 4.40 -28.50
C ILE A 419 6.18 3.53 -29.35
N VAL A 420 7.49 3.79 -29.32
CA VAL A 420 8.47 2.99 -30.04
C VAL A 420 9.50 2.46 -29.05
N ASP A 421 9.45 1.16 -28.82
CA ASP A 421 10.50 0.43 -28.14
C ASP A 421 11.44 -0.16 -29.21
N LYS A 422 12.68 0.34 -29.28
CA LYS A 422 13.63 -0.05 -30.32
C LYS A 422 14.25 -1.42 -30.11
N ASN A 423 14.27 -1.90 -28.87
CA ASN A 423 14.98 -3.13 -28.50
C ASN A 423 14.10 -4.01 -27.59
N PRO A 424 12.87 -4.37 -28.01
CA PRO A 424 12.00 -5.15 -27.14
C PRO A 424 12.59 -6.53 -26.90
N ILE A 425 12.39 -7.04 -25.69
CA ILE A 425 12.93 -8.33 -25.25
C ILE A 425 11.97 -9.48 -25.65
N GLN A 426 12.52 -10.65 -25.96
CA GLN A 426 11.75 -11.78 -26.47
C GLN A 426 11.07 -12.65 -25.41
N THR A 427 11.54 -12.57 -24.17
CA THR A 427 11.00 -13.33 -23.04
C THR A 427 10.69 -12.41 -21.88
N PRO A 428 9.63 -12.70 -21.10
CA PRO A 428 9.35 -11.94 -19.89
C PRO A 428 10.55 -11.93 -18.95
N VAL A 429 10.78 -10.79 -18.31
CA VAL A 429 11.76 -10.69 -17.21
C VAL A 429 11.23 -11.46 -16.01
N VAL A 430 12.09 -12.22 -15.33
CA VAL A 430 11.71 -12.91 -14.10
C VAL A 430 11.61 -11.91 -12.96
N ILE A 431 10.42 -11.80 -12.38
CA ILE A 431 10.14 -10.91 -11.24
C ILE A 431 9.95 -11.80 -10.01
N ASP A 432 11.04 -12.14 -9.31
CA ASP A 432 10.96 -12.93 -8.07
C ASP A 432 10.54 -12.02 -6.91
N THR A 433 9.25 -12.00 -6.59
CA THR A 433 8.75 -11.29 -5.41
C THR A 433 8.42 -12.27 -4.28
N MET A 434 8.80 -11.90 -3.06
CA MET A 434 8.37 -12.61 -1.84
C MET A 434 6.84 -12.67 -1.69
N ILE A 435 6.11 -11.76 -2.34
CA ILE A 435 4.65 -11.70 -2.29
C ILE A 435 4.01 -12.80 -3.14
N GLU A 436 4.47 -13.01 -4.38
CA GLU A 436 3.87 -13.98 -5.28
C GLU A 436 3.95 -15.41 -4.70
N GLN A 437 5.07 -15.73 -4.06
CA GLN A 437 5.26 -16.99 -3.32
C GLN A 437 4.24 -17.18 -2.17
N LYS A 438 3.77 -16.07 -1.56
CA LYS A 438 2.79 -16.09 -0.45
C LYS A 438 1.35 -16.08 -0.95
N VAL A 439 1.05 -15.35 -2.02
CA VAL A 439 -0.28 -15.32 -2.67
C VAL A 439 -0.58 -16.67 -3.32
N MET A 440 0.36 -17.25 -4.08
CA MET A 440 0.21 -18.58 -4.69
C MET A 440 0.01 -19.68 -3.63
N LYS A 441 0.64 -19.56 -2.46
CA LYS A 441 0.39 -20.46 -1.31
C LYS A 441 -1.03 -20.34 -0.77
N ASN A 442 -1.51 -19.11 -0.61
CA ASN A 442 -2.85 -18.85 -0.08
C ASN A 442 -3.96 -19.24 -1.08
N ASP A 443 -3.77 -19.07 -2.39
CA ASP A 443 -4.76 -19.50 -3.39
C ASP A 443 -4.87 -21.03 -3.48
N GLY A 444 -3.81 -21.78 -3.15
CA GLY A 444 -3.83 -23.24 -3.02
C GLY A 444 -4.54 -23.75 -1.75
N GLU A 445 -4.51 -23.00 -0.65
CA GLU A 445 -5.18 -23.37 0.62
C GLU A 445 -6.62 -22.84 0.72
N ASN A 446 -6.92 -21.67 0.12
CA ASN A 446 -8.23 -21.01 0.20
C ASN A 446 -9.34 -21.65 -0.64
N ALA A 447 -9.00 -22.51 -1.61
CA ALA A 447 -10.00 -23.26 -2.36
C ALA A 447 -10.82 -24.23 -1.47
N VAL A 448 -10.29 -24.59 -0.28
CA VAL A 448 -10.95 -25.51 0.66
C VAL A 448 -11.72 -24.77 1.78
N ASP A 449 -11.43 -23.49 2.04
CA ASP A 449 -12.03 -22.73 3.16
C ASP A 449 -13.11 -21.70 2.75
N LEU A 450 -13.26 -21.39 1.45
CA LEU A 450 -14.38 -20.56 0.96
C LEU A 450 -15.75 -21.24 1.12
N GLU A 451 -15.82 -22.57 1.08
CA GLU A 451 -17.08 -23.29 1.36
C GLU A 451 -17.52 -23.14 2.83
N LYS A 452 -16.58 -23.06 3.78
CA LYS A 452 -16.93 -22.98 5.21
C LYS A 452 -17.32 -21.58 5.68
N SER A 453 -16.76 -20.54 5.07
CA SER A 453 -17.07 -19.14 5.39
C SER A 453 -18.39 -18.68 4.76
N GLY A 454 -18.79 -19.25 3.61
CA GLY A 454 -20.13 -19.09 3.04
C GLY A 454 -21.25 -19.65 3.94
N PHE A 455 -21.02 -20.79 4.59
CA PHE A 455 -21.99 -21.38 5.52
C PHE A 455 -22.19 -20.56 6.82
N PHE A 456 -21.15 -19.85 7.29
CA PHE A 456 -21.22 -19.06 8.52
C PHE A 456 -22.07 -17.78 8.36
N LEU A 457 -22.02 -17.15 7.18
CA LEU A 457 -22.83 -15.95 6.87
C LEU A 457 -24.33 -16.27 6.65
N VAL A 458 -24.64 -17.47 6.12
CA VAL A 458 -26.03 -17.95 5.99
C VAL A 458 -26.65 -18.25 7.35
N PHE A 459 -25.89 -18.76 8.32
CA PHE A 459 -26.40 -19.03 9.67
C PHE A 459 -26.68 -17.76 10.49
N MET A 460 -25.86 -16.71 10.34
CA MET A 460 -26.13 -15.42 11.00
C MET A 460 -27.37 -14.73 10.44
N SER A 461 -27.58 -14.76 9.13
CA SER A 461 -28.74 -14.12 8.50
C SER A 461 -30.07 -14.78 8.88
N ILE A 462 -30.09 -16.12 9.05
CA ILE A 462 -31.28 -16.84 9.54
C ILE A 462 -31.60 -16.50 11.01
N SER A 463 -30.57 -16.33 11.85
CA SER A 463 -30.73 -15.97 13.28
C SER A 463 -31.19 -14.52 13.48
N PHE A 464 -30.75 -13.58 12.62
CA PHE A 464 -31.24 -12.19 12.63
C PHE A 464 -32.69 -12.09 12.15
N LEU A 465 -33.09 -12.86 11.14
CA LEU A 465 -34.48 -12.92 10.68
C LEU A 465 -35.42 -13.48 11.77
N THR A 466 -35.00 -14.51 12.51
CA THR A 466 -35.81 -15.06 13.61
C THR A 466 -35.93 -14.10 14.80
N LEU A 467 -34.84 -13.40 15.15
CA LEU A 467 -34.85 -12.37 16.20
C LEU A 467 -35.68 -11.13 15.79
N TRP A 468 -35.62 -10.72 14.53
CA TRP A 468 -36.43 -9.62 14.02
C TRP A 468 -37.93 -9.97 14.00
N TYR A 469 -38.28 -11.18 13.57
CA TYR A 469 -39.67 -11.64 13.52
C TYR A 469 -40.28 -11.79 14.91
N THR A 470 -39.52 -12.32 15.88
CA THR A 470 -39.98 -12.44 17.29
C THR A 470 -40.09 -11.10 18.00
N ARG A 471 -39.29 -10.09 17.63
CA ARG A 471 -39.42 -8.72 18.16
C ARG A 471 -40.66 -8.00 17.62
N ARG A 472 -41.03 -8.26 16.37
CA ARG A 472 -42.20 -7.63 15.74
C ARG A 472 -43.53 -8.19 16.28
N MET A 473 -43.60 -9.50 16.52
CA MET A 473 -44.77 -10.15 17.13
C MET A 473 -45.04 -9.73 18.59
N LYS A 474 -44.03 -9.19 19.29
CA LYS A 474 -44.17 -8.68 20.67
C LYS A 474 -44.65 -7.22 20.75
N ASN A 475 -44.64 -6.49 19.64
CA ASN A 475 -45.08 -5.09 19.60
C ASN A 475 -46.51 -4.95 19.05
N ASP A 476 -47.06 -6.02 18.45
CA ASP A 476 -48.41 -6.07 17.88
C ASP A 476 -49.41 -6.89 18.74
N ALA A 477 -49.03 -7.24 19.97
CA ALA A 477 -49.85 -7.90 21.00
C ALA A 477 -49.74 -7.13 22.32
#